data_AF-A0A2V9MA74-F1
#
_entry.id   AF-A0A2V9MA74-F1
#
_cell.length_a   1.000
_cell.length_b   1.000
_cell.length_c   1.000
_cell.angle_alpha   90.00
_cell.angle_beta   90.00
_cell.angle_gamma   90.00
#
_symmetry.space_group_name_H-M   'P 1'
#
loop_
_entity.id
_entity.type
_entity.pdbx_description
1 polymer ?
#
loop_
_entity_poly.entity_id
_entity_poly.type
_entity_poly.pdbx_seq_one_letter_code
_entity_poly.pdbx_strand_id
1 'polypeptide(L)'
;MKVRKSWRPWIGLCLMILVACTSRPKQPPKEQVLKSSEDPELKLVSDMIDEIGQENGRYRKGGGKPSDPDHPVRKWADILWRYHELHPGTPASAEAANMALRGFVYTGQVDGAIAKVETFKPEDPAWEQVVGPLFYAASEKKDYGFFIKKVESVLQRATDKKARAALWLNLGEAYREQKQIERAKTAFEGTVRESPESDYARSAKGNLYEVTSLNVGQAAPQFAAKTMDGRNISPADLKGKVVLLNFWSTW
;
A
#
# COMPACT_ATOMS: atom_id res chain seq x y z
N MET A 1 -6.57 -27.88 -10.76
CA MET A 1 -6.55 -26.66 -11.60
C MET A 1 -5.43 -25.75 -11.09
N LYS A 2 -4.33 -25.60 -11.84
CA LYS A 2 -3.16 -24.79 -11.43
C LYS A 2 -3.50 -23.31 -11.59
N VAL A 3 -3.65 -22.59 -10.47
CA VAL A 3 -3.82 -21.13 -10.46
C VAL A 3 -2.46 -20.51 -10.80
N ARG A 4 -2.30 -20.04 -12.05
CA ARG A 4 -1.18 -19.16 -12.42
C ARG A 4 -1.38 -17.82 -11.70
N LYS A 5 -0.66 -17.59 -10.60
CA LYS A 5 -0.52 -16.26 -9.99
C LYS A 5 0.16 -15.34 -11.00
N SER A 6 -0.59 -14.47 -11.67
CA SER A 6 -0.03 -13.39 -12.48
C SER A 6 0.54 -12.33 -11.52
N TRP A 7 1.85 -12.38 -11.32
CA TRP A 7 2.62 -11.29 -10.71
C TRP A 7 2.54 -10.05 -11.61
N ARG A 8 1.61 -9.13 -11.32
CA ARG A 8 1.70 -7.75 -11.82
C ARG A 8 2.92 -7.07 -11.18
N PRO A 9 3.75 -6.32 -11.94
CA PRO A 9 4.99 -5.74 -11.42
C PRO A 9 4.71 -4.54 -10.50
N TRP A 10 5.23 -4.64 -9.28
CA TRP A 10 5.11 -3.70 -8.15
C TRP A 10 5.90 -2.37 -8.30
N ILE A 11 6.04 -1.85 -9.52
CA ILE A 11 6.60 -0.51 -9.76
C ILE A 11 5.48 0.51 -10.08
N GLY A 12 4.24 0.05 -10.30
CA GLY A 12 3.12 0.89 -10.75
C GLY A 12 2.14 1.39 -9.68
N LEU A 13 2.40 1.26 -8.37
CA LEU A 13 1.43 1.66 -7.33
C LEU A 13 1.80 2.95 -6.54
N CYS A 14 2.72 3.76 -7.07
CA CYS A 14 2.95 5.14 -6.62
C CYS A 14 2.66 6.20 -7.71
N LEU A 15 2.18 5.82 -8.89
CA LEU A 15 1.80 6.77 -9.94
C LEU A 15 0.52 6.32 -10.65
N MET A 16 -0.66 6.67 -10.10
CA MET A 16 -1.90 6.72 -10.89
C MET A 16 -3.02 7.48 -10.15
N ILE A 17 -2.98 8.80 -10.24
CA ILE A 17 -4.22 9.60 -10.33
C ILE A 17 -4.04 10.54 -11.53
N LEU A 18 -4.71 10.21 -12.64
CA LEU A 18 -5.26 11.14 -13.61
C LEU A 18 -5.96 10.33 -14.72
N VAL A 19 -7.26 10.11 -14.58
CA VAL A 19 -8.13 9.93 -15.75
C VAL A 19 -8.99 11.17 -15.85
N ALA A 20 -8.78 11.88 -16.95
CA ALA A 20 -9.53 13.04 -17.35
C ALA A 20 -10.97 12.65 -17.68
N CYS A 21 -11.93 13.31 -17.03
CA CYS A 21 -13.28 13.47 -17.57
C CYS A 21 -13.46 14.95 -17.90
N THR A 22 -13.87 15.20 -19.13
CA THR A 22 -13.88 16.49 -19.81
C THR A 22 -15.06 17.37 -19.40
N SER A 23 -14.78 18.45 -18.67
CA SER A 23 -15.46 19.76 -18.79
C SER A 23 -14.61 20.80 -18.06
N ARG A 24 -13.96 21.73 -18.80
CA ARG A 24 -13.08 22.78 -18.24
C ARG A 24 -13.88 23.86 -17.52
N PRO A 25 -13.63 24.14 -16.23
CA PRO A 25 -13.82 25.47 -15.67
C PRO A 25 -12.55 26.31 -15.91
N LYS A 26 -12.72 27.62 -16.11
CA LYS A 26 -11.63 28.58 -16.43
C LYS A 26 -10.52 28.53 -15.37
N GLN A 27 -9.27 28.39 -15.80
CA GLN A 27 -8.08 28.44 -14.93
C GLN A 27 -7.92 29.86 -14.32
N PRO A 28 -7.75 30.00 -13.00
CA PRO A 28 -7.25 31.24 -12.40
C PRO A 28 -5.77 31.45 -12.80
N PRO A 29 -5.23 32.69 -12.69
CA PRO A 29 -3.97 33.06 -13.32
C PRO A 29 -2.79 32.25 -12.76
N LYS A 30 -1.82 31.96 -13.63
CA LYS A 30 -0.58 31.23 -13.31
C LYS A 30 0.23 31.99 -12.27
N GLU A 31 -0.01 31.67 -11.01
CA GLU A 31 0.88 32.02 -9.91
C GLU A 31 2.20 31.27 -10.13
N GLN A 32 3.30 32.01 -10.22
CA GLN A 32 4.64 31.48 -10.37
C GLN A 32 4.93 30.51 -9.22
N VAL A 33 4.75 29.22 -9.49
CA VAL A 33 5.18 28.14 -8.60
C VAL A 33 6.68 28.28 -8.44
N LEU A 34 7.10 28.78 -7.27
CA LEU A 34 8.46 28.71 -6.78
C LEU A 34 8.96 27.27 -6.99
N LYS A 35 10.00 27.11 -7.81
CA LYS A 35 10.80 25.89 -7.85
C LYS A 35 11.38 25.70 -6.46
N SER A 36 10.77 24.84 -5.65
CA SER A 36 11.34 24.35 -4.40
C SER A 36 12.69 23.72 -4.72
N SER A 37 13.76 24.16 -4.05
CA SER A 37 15.03 23.45 -4.06
C SER A 37 14.79 22.01 -3.59
N GLU A 38 14.99 21.02 -4.47
CA GLU A 38 14.87 19.60 -4.10
C GLU A 38 15.86 19.29 -2.97
N ASP A 39 15.39 18.66 -1.89
CA ASP A 39 16.23 18.18 -0.79
C ASP A 39 17.29 17.22 -1.37
N PRO A 40 18.60 17.54 -1.25
CA PRO A 40 19.66 16.74 -1.85
C PRO A 40 19.72 15.30 -1.33
N GLU A 41 19.36 15.05 -0.07
CA GLU A 41 19.33 13.69 0.49
C GLU A 41 18.18 12.89 -0.12
N LEU A 42 16.99 13.49 -0.21
CA LEU A 42 15.83 12.85 -0.85
C LEU A 42 16.11 12.58 -2.33
N LYS A 43 16.76 13.50 -3.03
CA LYS A 43 17.16 13.30 -4.42
C LYS A 43 18.15 12.13 -4.55
N LEU A 44 19.16 12.04 -3.69
CA LEU A 44 20.12 10.94 -3.70
C LEU A 44 19.42 9.58 -3.52
N VAL A 45 18.55 9.46 -2.51
CA VAL A 45 17.80 8.22 -2.26
C VAL A 45 16.88 7.90 -3.44
N SER A 46 16.21 8.90 -4.03
CA SER A 46 15.39 8.72 -5.23
C SER A 46 16.21 8.19 -6.42
N ASP A 47 17.39 8.77 -6.67
CA ASP A 47 18.27 8.34 -7.77
C ASP A 47 18.73 6.87 -7.55
N MET A 48 19.03 6.49 -6.30
CA MET A 48 19.32 5.08 -5.96
C MET A 48 18.13 4.15 -6.23
N ILE A 49 16.91 4.56 -5.88
CA ILE A 49 15.68 3.79 -6.12
C ILE A 49 15.44 3.57 -7.62
N ASP A 50 15.69 4.59 -8.43
CA ASP A 50 15.58 4.48 -9.88
C ASP A 50 16.60 3.50 -10.46
N GLU A 51 17.84 3.53 -9.98
CA GLU A 51 18.88 2.57 -10.37
C GLU A 51 18.50 1.13 -10.01
N ILE A 52 17.98 0.92 -8.79
CA ILE A 52 17.45 -0.39 -8.34
C ILE A 52 16.37 -0.89 -9.30
N GLY A 53 15.43 -0.01 -9.67
CA GLY A 53 14.34 -0.34 -10.60
C GLY A 53 14.87 -0.76 -11.97
N GLN A 54 15.85 -0.03 -12.50
CA GLN A 54 16.48 -0.32 -13.79
C GLN A 54 17.27 -1.63 -13.77
N GLU A 55 18.10 -1.86 -12.74
CA GLU A 55 18.88 -3.08 -12.60
C GLU A 55 17.99 -4.31 -12.39
N ASN A 56 17.00 -4.23 -11.48
CA ASN A 56 16.03 -5.31 -11.29
C ASN A 56 15.25 -5.61 -12.57
N GLY A 57 14.86 -4.57 -13.31
CA GLY A 57 14.21 -4.72 -14.62
C GLY A 57 15.07 -5.48 -15.62
N ARG A 58 16.37 -5.14 -15.72
CA ARG A 58 17.34 -5.86 -16.56
C ARG A 58 17.53 -7.31 -16.10
N TYR A 59 17.72 -7.52 -14.80
CA TYR A 59 17.92 -8.84 -14.20
C TYR A 59 16.76 -9.79 -14.49
N ARG A 60 15.52 -9.33 -14.29
CA ARG A 60 14.31 -10.10 -14.57
C ARG A 60 14.13 -10.41 -16.06
N LYS A 61 14.45 -9.46 -16.95
CA LYS A 61 14.43 -9.71 -18.41
C LYS A 61 15.45 -10.78 -18.82
N GLY A 62 16.56 -10.89 -18.10
CA GLY A 62 17.54 -11.96 -18.26
C GLY A 62 17.14 -13.32 -17.66
N GLY A 63 15.94 -13.46 -17.09
CA GLY A 63 15.45 -14.71 -16.49
C GLY A 63 15.76 -14.87 -15.00
N GLY A 64 16.35 -13.87 -14.36
CA GLY A 64 16.60 -13.85 -12.92
C GLY A 64 15.31 -13.91 -12.10
N LYS A 65 15.36 -14.62 -10.97
CA LYS A 65 14.23 -14.85 -10.07
C LYS A 65 14.48 -14.17 -8.72
N PRO A 66 13.42 -13.67 -8.05
CA PRO A 66 13.57 -13.04 -6.74
C PRO A 66 14.26 -13.91 -5.68
N SER A 67 14.16 -15.23 -5.80
CA SER A 67 14.78 -16.21 -4.90
C SER A 67 16.27 -16.44 -5.14
N ASP A 68 16.85 -15.84 -6.19
CA ASP A 68 18.24 -16.07 -6.53
C ASP A 68 19.15 -15.47 -5.43
N PRO A 69 20.15 -16.22 -4.94
CA PRO A 69 20.93 -15.81 -3.76
C PRO A 69 21.69 -14.50 -3.98
N ASP A 70 22.11 -14.25 -5.22
CA ASP A 70 22.88 -13.07 -5.66
C ASP A 70 22.00 -12.01 -6.33
N HIS A 71 20.68 -12.02 -6.07
CA HIS A 71 19.76 -11.05 -6.66
C HIS A 71 20.22 -9.61 -6.33
N PRO A 72 20.36 -8.70 -7.31
CA PRO A 72 20.94 -7.37 -7.10
C PRO A 72 20.19 -6.52 -6.07
N VAL A 73 18.85 -6.61 -6.03
CA VAL A 73 18.01 -5.95 -5.01
C VAL A 73 18.44 -6.27 -3.57
N ARG A 74 19.02 -7.45 -3.30
CA ARG A 74 19.53 -7.79 -1.97
C ARG A 74 20.66 -6.86 -1.54
N LYS A 75 21.64 -6.64 -2.43
CA LYS A 75 22.77 -5.74 -2.19
C LYS A 75 22.29 -4.31 -1.99
N TRP A 76 21.35 -3.88 -2.82
CA TRP A 76 20.75 -2.55 -2.70
C TRP A 76 19.96 -2.36 -1.41
N ALA A 77 19.24 -3.38 -0.95
CA ALA A 77 18.54 -3.33 0.32
C ALA A 77 19.52 -3.14 1.49
N ASP A 78 20.68 -3.81 1.46
CA ASP A 78 21.74 -3.61 2.45
C ASP A 78 22.31 -2.18 2.40
N ILE A 79 22.54 -1.62 1.20
CA ILE A 79 23.05 -0.25 1.02
C ILE A 79 22.04 0.77 1.56
N LEU A 80 20.76 0.66 1.18
CA LEU A 80 19.71 1.57 1.63
C LEU A 80 19.47 1.46 3.15
N TRP A 81 19.55 0.25 3.70
CA TRP A 81 19.47 0.07 5.14
C TRP A 81 20.64 0.75 5.85
N ARG A 82 21.86 0.61 5.30
CA ARG A 82 23.03 1.28 5.84
C ARG A 82 22.91 2.80 5.77
N TYR A 83 22.34 3.33 4.69
CA TYR A 83 22.03 4.75 4.56
C TYR A 83 21.08 5.20 5.68
N HIS A 84 19.97 4.46 5.91
CA HIS A 84 19.04 4.75 7.00
C HIS A 84 19.74 4.83 8.37
N GLU A 85 20.62 3.88 8.68
CA GLU A 85 21.37 3.85 9.95
C GLU A 85 22.29 5.07 10.14
N LEU A 86 22.85 5.60 9.05
CA LEU A 86 23.78 6.73 9.09
C LEU A 86 23.08 8.09 9.11
N HIS A 87 21.83 8.17 8.65
CA HIS A 87 21.07 9.40 8.50
C HIS A 87 19.73 9.36 9.27
N PRO A 88 19.67 8.96 10.56
CA PRO A 88 18.40 8.71 11.24
C PRO A 88 17.55 10.00 11.36
N GLY A 89 16.23 9.85 11.22
CA GLY A 89 15.26 10.93 11.47
C GLY A 89 15.02 11.89 10.30
N THR A 90 15.60 11.65 9.11
CA THR A 90 15.31 12.42 7.90
C THR A 90 14.25 11.73 7.02
N PRO A 91 13.48 12.48 6.19
CA PRO A 91 12.57 11.88 5.22
C PRO A 91 13.26 10.92 4.24
N ALA A 92 14.48 11.26 3.81
CA ALA A 92 15.30 10.40 2.94
C ALA A 92 15.64 9.08 3.62
N SER A 93 15.95 9.11 4.91
CA SER A 93 16.22 7.92 5.71
C SER A 93 14.99 7.04 5.90
N ALA A 94 13.81 7.63 6.12
CA ALA A 94 12.56 6.87 6.17
C ALA A 94 12.25 6.18 4.82
N GLU A 95 12.49 6.87 3.70
CA GLU A 95 12.29 6.30 2.37
C GLU A 95 13.31 5.19 2.06
N ALA A 96 14.57 5.40 2.42
CA ALA A 96 15.60 4.38 2.28
C ALA A 96 15.27 3.12 3.11
N ALA A 97 14.79 3.29 4.35
CA ALA A 97 14.34 2.16 5.17
C ALA A 97 13.16 1.42 4.55
N ASN A 98 12.15 2.14 4.04
CA ASN A 98 11.01 1.54 3.35
C ASN A 98 11.47 0.71 2.15
N MET A 99 12.32 1.26 1.28
CA MET A 99 12.80 0.53 0.12
C MET A 99 13.70 -0.65 0.50
N ALA A 100 14.56 -0.51 1.51
CA ALA A 100 15.38 -1.60 2.02
C ALA A 100 14.51 -2.76 2.52
N LEU A 101 13.51 -2.49 3.35
CA LEU A 101 12.58 -3.49 3.88
C LEU A 101 11.80 -4.18 2.74
N ARG A 102 11.33 -3.43 1.75
CA ARG A 102 10.71 -4.02 0.54
C ARG A 102 11.67 -4.95 -0.19
N GLY A 103 12.92 -4.53 -0.37
CA GLY A 103 13.95 -5.33 -1.03
C GLY A 103 14.24 -6.64 -0.30
N PHE A 104 14.36 -6.59 1.03
CA PHE A 104 14.54 -7.79 1.87
C PHE A 104 13.36 -8.75 1.75
N VAL A 105 12.12 -8.26 1.86
CA VAL A 105 10.94 -9.14 1.74
C VAL A 105 10.81 -9.70 0.32
N TYR A 106 11.02 -8.87 -0.70
CA TYR A 106 10.98 -9.28 -2.12
C TYR A 106 11.99 -10.39 -2.45
N THR A 107 13.18 -10.36 -1.82
CA THR A 107 14.24 -11.36 -2.00
C THR A 107 14.18 -12.50 -0.99
N GLY A 108 13.08 -12.63 -0.23
CA GLY A 108 12.84 -13.74 0.69
C GLY A 108 13.50 -13.62 2.07
N GLN A 109 14.16 -12.50 2.39
CA GLN A 109 14.76 -12.23 3.70
C GLN A 109 13.73 -11.69 4.70
N VAL A 110 12.59 -12.36 4.82
CA VAL A 110 11.43 -11.87 5.60
C VAL A 110 11.76 -11.71 7.08
N ASP A 111 12.41 -12.69 7.70
CA ASP A 111 12.78 -12.63 9.12
C ASP A 111 13.81 -11.53 9.41
N GLY A 112 14.73 -11.30 8.47
CA GLY A 112 15.70 -10.20 8.56
C GLY A 112 15.02 -8.83 8.47
N ALA A 113 14.02 -8.68 7.59
CA ALA A 113 13.22 -7.47 7.49
C ALA A 113 12.43 -7.20 8.78
N ILE A 114 11.83 -8.25 9.38
CA ILE A 114 11.10 -8.12 10.65
C ILE A 114 12.05 -7.69 11.78
N ALA A 115 13.22 -8.33 11.91
CA ALA A 115 14.21 -7.96 12.93
C ALA A 115 14.65 -6.50 12.81
N LYS A 116 14.77 -5.99 11.57
CA LYS A 116 15.05 -4.59 11.28
C LYS A 116 13.91 -3.66 11.69
N VAL A 117 12.65 -4.04 11.48
CA VAL A 117 11.51 -3.24 11.96
C VAL A 117 11.45 -3.19 13.50
N GLU A 118 11.93 -4.21 14.19
CA GLU A 118 11.98 -4.20 15.66
C GLU A 118 12.92 -3.14 16.24
N THR A 119 13.84 -2.58 15.44
CA THR A 119 14.76 -1.52 15.91
C THR A 119 14.12 -0.12 15.91
N PHE A 120 12.96 0.07 15.27
CA PHE A 120 12.28 1.36 15.21
C PHE A 120 11.67 1.73 16.56
N LYS A 121 11.84 3.00 16.95
CA LYS A 121 11.16 3.56 18.11
C LYS A 121 9.66 3.71 17.79
N PRO A 122 8.75 3.47 18.75
CA PRO A 122 7.32 3.68 18.53
C PRO A 122 6.94 5.10 18.09
N GLU A 123 7.69 6.11 18.51
CA GLU A 123 7.46 7.53 18.18
C GLU A 123 8.05 7.95 16.83
N ASP A 124 8.76 7.06 16.12
CA ASP A 124 9.43 7.39 14.88
C ASP A 124 8.43 7.67 13.75
N PRO A 125 8.43 8.86 13.11
CA PRO A 125 7.53 9.15 12.01
C PRO A 125 7.71 8.22 10.80
N ALA A 126 8.85 7.53 10.67
CA ALA A 126 9.11 6.55 9.61
C ALA A 126 8.11 5.38 9.58
N TRP A 127 7.33 5.18 10.66
CA TRP A 127 6.22 4.23 10.68
C TRP A 127 5.22 4.44 9.53
N GLU A 128 5.06 5.67 9.03
CA GLU A 128 4.26 5.92 7.82
C GLU A 128 4.75 5.08 6.63
N GLN A 129 6.06 5.03 6.39
CA GLN A 129 6.66 4.37 5.24
C GLN A 129 6.92 2.87 5.50
N VAL A 130 7.27 2.47 6.74
CA VAL A 130 7.71 1.09 7.03
C VAL A 130 6.60 0.12 7.44
N VAL A 131 5.40 0.60 7.77
CA VAL A 131 4.28 -0.29 8.15
C VAL A 131 3.81 -1.18 7.00
N GLY A 132 3.82 -0.67 5.76
CA GLY A 132 3.44 -1.43 4.57
C GLY A 132 4.36 -2.63 4.30
N PRO A 133 5.69 -2.44 4.26
CA PRO A 133 6.64 -3.54 4.19
C PRO A 133 6.48 -4.58 5.32
N LEU A 134 6.23 -4.13 6.55
CA LEU A 134 5.96 -5.03 7.68
C LEU A 134 4.68 -5.86 7.47
N PHE A 135 3.60 -5.22 6.97
CA PHE A 135 2.36 -5.91 6.64
C PHE A 135 2.58 -6.98 5.55
N TYR A 136 3.38 -6.65 4.53
CA TYR A 136 3.73 -7.60 3.48
C TYR A 136 4.56 -8.78 4.02
N ALA A 137 5.52 -8.53 4.91
CA ALA A 137 6.25 -9.59 5.61
C ALA A 137 5.30 -10.52 6.40
N ALA A 138 4.29 -9.95 7.07
CA ALA A 138 3.28 -10.72 7.79
C ALA A 138 2.42 -11.58 6.85
N SER A 139 2.04 -11.04 5.69
CA SER A 139 1.29 -11.75 4.64
C SER A 139 2.08 -12.93 4.06
N GLU A 140 3.38 -12.73 3.74
CA GLU A 140 4.25 -13.82 3.26
C GLU A 140 4.39 -14.95 4.29
N LYS A 141 4.47 -14.61 5.58
CA LYS A 141 4.48 -15.60 6.67
C LYS A 141 3.10 -16.20 6.97
N LYS A 142 2.02 -15.56 6.50
CA LYS A 142 0.63 -15.81 6.94
C LYS A 142 0.47 -15.74 8.45
N ASP A 143 1.26 -14.89 9.09
CA ASP A 143 1.22 -14.64 10.53
C ASP A 143 0.95 -13.16 10.76
N TYR A 144 -0.33 -12.81 10.84
CA TYR A 144 -0.74 -11.46 11.17
C TYR A 144 -0.71 -11.17 12.67
N GLY A 145 -0.47 -12.18 13.52
CA GLY A 145 -0.50 -12.04 14.97
C GLY A 145 0.64 -11.16 15.48
N PHE A 146 1.86 -11.37 15.00
CA PHE A 146 2.99 -10.51 15.37
C PHE A 146 2.81 -9.09 14.84
N PHE A 147 2.32 -8.92 13.61
CA PHE A 147 2.06 -7.62 13.00
C PHE A 147 1.09 -6.79 13.85
N ILE A 148 -0.05 -7.39 14.20
CA ILE A 148 -1.09 -6.73 15.01
C ILE A 148 -0.50 -6.30 16.35
N LYS A 149 0.19 -7.21 17.06
CA LYS A 149 0.80 -6.91 18.36
C LYS A 149 1.79 -5.75 18.24
N LYS A 150 2.64 -5.74 17.21
CA LYS A 150 3.61 -4.66 16.98
C LYS A 150 2.92 -3.34 16.71
N VAL A 151 1.96 -3.30 15.78
CA VAL A 151 1.26 -2.07 15.40
C VAL A 151 0.42 -1.53 16.55
N GLU A 152 -0.28 -2.37 17.32
CA GLU A 152 -1.00 -1.95 18.52
C GLU A 152 -0.04 -1.32 19.56
N SER A 153 1.12 -1.93 19.79
CA SER A 153 2.14 -1.38 20.70
C SER A 153 2.67 -0.03 20.20
N VAL A 154 2.87 0.14 18.90
CA VAL A 154 3.33 1.40 18.31
C VAL A 154 2.26 2.48 18.43
N LEU A 155 1.00 2.16 18.14
CA LEU A 155 -0.13 3.09 18.23
C LEU A 155 -0.37 3.66 19.63
N GLN A 156 0.11 3.00 20.69
CA GLN A 156 0.05 3.53 22.06
C GLN A 156 0.97 4.75 22.28
N ARG A 157 2.03 4.88 21.47
CA ARG A 157 3.10 5.86 21.69
C ARG A 157 3.33 6.79 20.50
N ALA A 158 3.01 6.35 19.28
CA ALA A 158 3.10 7.17 18.08
C ALA A 158 2.22 8.42 18.21
N THR A 159 2.79 9.59 17.93
CA THR A 159 2.12 10.89 18.03
C THR A 159 1.86 11.52 16.65
N ASP A 160 2.64 11.18 15.63
CA ASP A 160 2.46 11.70 14.28
C ASP A 160 1.16 11.18 13.65
N LYS A 161 0.29 12.10 13.21
CA LYS A 161 -1.05 11.75 12.70
C LYS A 161 -1.00 10.96 11.40
N LYS A 162 -0.03 11.19 10.52
CA LYS A 162 0.06 10.47 9.24
C LYS A 162 0.56 9.05 9.48
N ALA A 163 1.61 8.87 10.27
CA ALA A 163 2.09 7.57 10.70
C ALA A 163 0.98 6.77 11.40
N ARG A 164 0.25 7.39 12.33
CA ARG A 164 -0.90 6.76 12.99
C ARG A 164 -1.99 6.35 12.01
N ALA A 165 -2.34 7.20 11.04
CA ALA A 165 -3.34 6.86 10.03
C ALA A 165 -2.91 5.64 9.19
N ALA A 166 -1.65 5.59 8.76
CA ALA A 166 -1.08 4.45 8.04
C ALA A 166 -1.07 3.16 8.90
N LEU A 167 -0.69 3.26 10.18
CA LEU A 167 -0.72 2.17 11.14
C LEU A 167 -2.13 1.61 11.33
N TRP A 168 -3.13 2.48 11.56
CA TRP A 168 -4.53 2.06 11.67
C TRP A 168 -5.06 1.39 10.41
N LEU A 169 -4.67 1.91 9.23
CA LEU A 169 -5.15 1.37 7.96
C LEU A 169 -4.66 -0.08 7.80
N ASN A 170 -3.36 -0.30 7.96
CA ASN A 170 -2.77 -1.63 7.84
C ASN A 170 -3.20 -2.57 8.99
N LEU A 171 -3.50 -2.03 10.18
CA LEU A 171 -4.10 -2.81 11.26
C LEU A 171 -5.50 -3.32 10.89
N GLY A 172 -6.33 -2.48 10.26
CA GLY A 172 -7.63 -2.88 9.75
C GLY A 172 -7.53 -3.97 8.68
N GLU A 173 -6.55 -3.85 7.78
CA GLU A 173 -6.23 -4.89 6.80
C GLU A 173 -5.86 -6.22 7.47
N ALA A 174 -5.01 -6.19 8.50
CA ALA A 174 -4.59 -7.39 9.21
C ALA A 174 -5.76 -8.08 9.94
N TYR A 175 -6.69 -7.30 10.50
CA TYR A 175 -7.92 -7.85 11.06
C TYR A 175 -8.85 -8.44 10.01
N ARG A 176 -8.94 -7.79 8.84
CA ARG A 176 -9.74 -8.30 7.71
C ARG A 176 -9.22 -9.65 7.22
N GLU A 177 -7.91 -9.78 7.04
CA GLU A 177 -7.26 -11.05 6.67
C GLU A 177 -7.55 -12.17 7.68
N GLN A 178 -7.65 -11.83 8.97
CA GLN A 178 -8.05 -12.75 10.03
C GLN A 178 -9.56 -12.90 10.22
N LYS A 179 -10.38 -12.33 9.33
CA LYS A 179 -11.85 -12.34 9.39
C LYS A 179 -12.42 -11.73 10.69
N GLN A 180 -11.67 -10.89 11.37
CA GLN A 180 -12.08 -10.18 12.58
C GLN A 180 -12.76 -8.86 12.19
N ILE A 181 -13.94 -8.98 11.57
CA ILE A 181 -14.61 -7.87 10.86
C ILE A 181 -14.87 -6.64 11.75
N GLU A 182 -15.36 -6.84 12.97
CA GLU A 182 -15.61 -5.69 13.88
C GLU A 182 -14.33 -4.95 14.26
N ARG A 183 -13.23 -5.68 14.49
CA ARG A 183 -11.92 -5.06 14.78
C ARG A 183 -11.37 -4.35 13.54
N ALA A 184 -11.56 -4.93 12.35
CA ALA A 184 -11.18 -4.30 11.09
C ALA A 184 -11.91 -2.97 10.90
N LYS A 185 -13.24 -2.97 11.11
CA LYS A 185 -14.07 -1.76 11.08
C LYS A 185 -13.55 -0.69 12.05
N THR A 186 -13.34 -1.04 13.32
CA THR A 186 -12.82 -0.09 14.33
C THR A 186 -11.46 0.49 13.91
N ALA A 187 -10.57 -0.32 13.34
CA ALA A 187 -9.27 0.14 12.90
C ALA A 187 -9.37 1.10 11.70
N PHE A 188 -10.21 0.81 10.70
CA PHE A 188 -10.45 1.74 9.58
C PHE A 188 -11.12 3.04 10.02
N GLU A 189 -12.07 3.00 10.96
CA GLU A 189 -12.61 4.20 11.60
C GLU A 189 -11.51 5.01 12.33
N GLY A 190 -10.54 4.30 12.93
CA GLY A 190 -9.31 4.89 13.49
C GLY A 190 -8.55 5.69 12.45
N THR A 191 -8.29 5.13 11.26
CA THR A 191 -7.63 5.85 10.15
C THR A 191 -8.36 7.14 9.78
N VAL A 192 -9.68 7.06 9.61
CA VAL A 192 -10.51 8.24 9.26
C VAL A 192 -10.44 9.28 10.36
N ARG A 193 -10.41 8.89 11.64
CA ARG A 193 -10.31 9.81 12.78
C ARG A 193 -8.96 10.53 12.86
N GLU A 194 -7.86 9.82 12.61
CA GLU A 194 -6.52 10.41 12.67
C GLU A 194 -6.28 11.43 11.55
N SER A 195 -6.74 11.13 10.33
CA SER A 195 -6.47 11.96 9.15
C SER A 195 -7.61 11.94 8.11
N PRO A 196 -8.75 12.61 8.38
CA PRO A 196 -10.00 12.47 7.60
C PRO A 196 -9.91 12.78 6.10
N GLU A 197 -9.01 13.69 5.74
CA GLU A 197 -8.81 14.20 4.37
C GLU A 197 -7.65 13.51 3.64
N SER A 198 -6.97 12.56 4.28
CA SER A 198 -5.84 11.85 3.68
C SER A 198 -6.28 10.77 2.68
N ASP A 199 -5.34 10.38 1.82
CA ASP A 199 -5.49 9.21 0.96
C ASP A 199 -5.69 7.91 1.77
N TYR A 200 -5.11 7.84 2.99
CA TYR A 200 -5.37 6.75 3.92
C TYR A 200 -6.84 6.71 4.35
N ALA A 201 -7.45 7.85 4.69
CA ALA A 201 -8.87 7.89 5.04
C ALA A 201 -9.78 7.59 3.85
N ARG A 202 -9.40 7.99 2.63
CA ARG A 202 -10.14 7.57 1.42
C ARG A 202 -10.12 6.05 1.26
N SER A 203 -8.96 5.44 1.43
CA SER A 203 -8.80 3.98 1.37
C SER A 203 -9.59 3.28 2.49
N ALA A 204 -9.49 3.79 3.72
CA ALA A 204 -10.23 3.28 4.87
C ALA A 204 -11.75 3.37 4.70
N LYS A 205 -12.28 4.45 4.10
CA LYS A 205 -13.71 4.58 3.77
C LYS A 205 -14.16 3.52 2.76
N GLY A 206 -13.35 3.22 1.75
CA GLY A 206 -13.60 2.13 0.80
C GLY A 206 -13.63 0.77 1.49
N ASN A 207 -12.63 0.48 2.32
CA ASN A 207 -12.56 -0.75 3.09
C ASN A 207 -13.72 -0.88 4.10
N LEU A 208 -14.12 0.22 4.76
CA LEU A 208 -15.30 0.26 5.63
C LEU A 208 -16.56 -0.12 4.88
N TYR A 209 -16.74 0.40 3.67
CA TYR A 209 -17.88 0.03 2.84
C TYR A 209 -17.85 -1.46 2.51
N GLU A 210 -16.70 -2.00 2.12
CA GLU A 210 -16.54 -3.43 1.82
C GLU A 210 -16.91 -4.31 3.02
N VAL A 211 -16.34 -4.03 4.20
CA VAL A 211 -16.55 -4.86 5.40
C VAL A 211 -17.89 -4.63 6.10
N THR A 212 -18.67 -3.63 5.70
CA THR A 212 -20.00 -3.37 6.30
C THR A 212 -21.16 -3.55 5.32
N SER A 213 -20.90 -3.60 4.01
CA SER A 213 -21.96 -3.59 2.99
C SER A 213 -21.79 -4.65 1.90
N LEU A 214 -20.62 -5.30 1.78
CA LEU A 214 -20.34 -6.28 0.71
C LEU A 214 -20.10 -7.71 1.22
N ASN A 215 -20.47 -8.00 2.47
CA ASN A 215 -20.30 -9.35 3.04
C ASN A 215 -21.40 -10.31 2.57
N VAL A 216 -21.10 -11.61 2.64
CA VAL A 216 -22.06 -12.68 2.38
C VAL A 216 -23.28 -12.53 3.30
N GLY A 217 -24.48 -12.61 2.71
CA GLY A 217 -25.75 -12.48 3.41
C GLY A 217 -26.30 -11.05 3.48
N GLN A 218 -25.53 -10.04 3.08
CA GLN A 218 -26.04 -8.67 2.95
C GLN A 218 -26.78 -8.47 1.63
N ALA A 219 -27.67 -7.48 1.60
CA ALA A 219 -28.34 -7.09 0.38
C ALA A 219 -27.31 -6.60 -0.65
N ALA A 220 -27.46 -7.04 -1.90
CA ALA A 220 -26.61 -6.56 -2.98
C ALA A 220 -26.72 -5.02 -3.11
N PRO A 221 -25.60 -4.30 -3.29
CA PRO A 221 -25.62 -2.86 -3.50
C PRO A 221 -26.53 -2.46 -4.66
N GLN A 222 -27.25 -1.36 -4.48
CA GLN A 222 -28.03 -0.79 -5.56
C GLN A 222 -27.12 -0.17 -6.61
N PHE A 223 -27.39 -0.45 -7.88
CA PHE A 223 -26.74 0.18 -9.00
C PHE A 223 -27.74 0.41 -10.12
N ALA A 224 -27.45 1.38 -10.98
CA ALA A 224 -28.10 1.56 -12.26
C ALA A 224 -27.01 1.53 -13.33
N ALA A 225 -27.10 0.57 -14.24
CA ALA A 225 -26.16 0.43 -15.35
C ALA A 225 -26.91 0.48 -16.67
N LYS A 226 -26.21 0.88 -17.73
CA LYS A 226 -26.69 0.71 -19.10
C LYS A 226 -26.05 -0.54 -19.68
N THR A 227 -26.88 -1.41 -20.23
CA THR A 227 -26.44 -2.57 -21.02
C THR A 227 -25.93 -2.11 -22.39
N MET A 228 -25.24 -3.00 -23.12
CA MET A 228 -24.67 -2.69 -24.43
C MET A 228 -25.72 -2.30 -25.49
N ASP A 229 -26.96 -2.77 -25.34
CA ASP A 229 -28.12 -2.43 -26.17
C ASP A 229 -28.87 -1.17 -25.68
N GLY A 230 -28.32 -0.44 -24.70
CA GLY A 230 -28.84 0.84 -24.24
C GLY A 230 -29.97 0.75 -23.20
N ARG A 231 -30.38 -0.44 -22.77
CA ARG A 231 -31.38 -0.61 -21.69
C ARG A 231 -30.78 -0.26 -20.34
N ASN A 232 -31.60 0.29 -19.46
CA ASN A 232 -31.23 0.44 -18.05
C ASN A 232 -31.46 -0.90 -17.33
N ILE A 233 -30.52 -1.29 -16.48
CA ILE A 233 -30.61 -2.46 -15.61
C ILE A 233 -30.26 -2.10 -14.17
N SER A 234 -31.01 -2.67 -13.24
CA SER A 234 -30.83 -2.54 -11.80
C SER A 234 -30.92 -3.91 -11.10
N PRO A 235 -30.45 -4.04 -9.85
CA PRO A 235 -30.67 -5.25 -9.06
C PRO A 235 -32.14 -5.64 -8.90
N ALA A 236 -33.07 -4.67 -8.91
CA ALA A 236 -34.50 -4.94 -8.79
C ALA A 236 -35.03 -5.77 -9.97
N ASP A 237 -34.53 -5.52 -11.18
CA ASP A 237 -34.88 -6.25 -12.42
C ASP A 237 -34.37 -7.71 -12.41
N LEU A 238 -33.44 -8.01 -11.50
CA LEU A 238 -32.76 -9.30 -11.36
C LEU A 238 -33.24 -10.10 -10.14
N LYS A 239 -34.24 -9.61 -9.40
CA LYS A 239 -34.76 -10.29 -8.21
C LYS A 239 -35.22 -11.70 -8.53
N GLY A 240 -34.80 -12.66 -7.71
CA GLY A 240 -35.11 -14.09 -7.89
C GLY A 240 -34.20 -14.82 -8.89
N LYS A 241 -33.27 -14.12 -9.55
CA LYS A 241 -32.27 -14.72 -10.43
C LYS A 241 -30.93 -14.82 -9.72
N VAL A 242 -30.17 -15.87 -10.03
CA VAL A 242 -28.75 -15.92 -9.68
C VAL A 242 -28.00 -14.96 -10.61
N VAL A 243 -27.31 -13.98 -10.03
CA VAL A 243 -26.53 -12.98 -10.76
C VAL A 243 -25.05 -13.22 -10.52
N LEU A 244 -24.29 -13.38 -11.60
CA LEU A 244 -22.84 -13.41 -11.58
C LEU A 244 -22.30 -12.09 -12.15
N LEU A 245 -21.57 -11.34 -11.34
CA LEU A 245 -20.83 -10.18 -11.80
C LEU A 245 -19.46 -10.65 -12.30
N ASN A 246 -19.21 -10.44 -13.60
CA ASN A 246 -17.92 -10.74 -14.24
C ASN A 246 -17.29 -9.46 -14.75
N PHE A 247 -16.13 -9.09 -14.19
CA PHE A 247 -15.36 -7.92 -14.61
C PHE A 247 -14.26 -8.35 -15.58
N TRP A 248 -14.26 -7.79 -16.79
CA TRP A 248 -13.24 -8.06 -17.82
C TRP A 248 -12.78 -6.76 -18.50
N SER A 249 -11.57 -6.77 -19.05
CA SER A 249 -10.97 -5.65 -19.80
C SER A 249 -9.98 -6.20 -20.82
N THR A 250 -9.96 -5.65 -22.04
CA THR A 250 -8.93 -5.89 -23.05
C THR A 250 -7.85 -4.82 -22.90
N TRP A 251 -6.68 -5.22 -22.43
CA TRP A 251 -5.49 -4.37 -22.28
C TRP A 251 -4.72 -4.25 -23.60
#